data_AF-A0A8I2B4R9-F1
#
_entry.id   AF-A0A8I2B4R9-F1
#
_cell.length_a   1.000
_cell.length_b   1.000
_cell.length_c   1.000
_cell.angle_alpha   90.00
_cell.angle_beta   90.00
_cell.angle_gamma   90.00
#
_symmetry.space_group_name_H-M   'P 1'
#
loop_
_entity.id
_entity.type
_entity.pdbx_description
1 polymer ?
#
loop_
_entity_poly.entity_id
_entity_poly.type
_entity_poly.pdbx_seq_one_letter_code
_entity_poly.pdbx_strand_id
1 'polypeptide(L)'
;RRRIRQLDSEMGRSGNSQVFYLKYRKAEDLVEVLNQVGGSWKAAQGEGQAGARSSQDVVAIAASKTSNALIVTAPQDIMRSLESVITQLDVRRAQVHVEALIVEVAEGNNINFGVQWASKDAGLMQFSNGTQIPIGSLGGALSKAQPQKGSTIISENG
;
A
#
# COMPACT_ATOMS: atom_id res chain seq x y z
N ARG A 1 10.07 55.62 39.85
CA ARG A 1 10.99 54.55 40.34
C ARG A 1 10.28 53.24 40.76
N ARG A 2 8.99 53.22 41.17
CA ARG A 2 8.26 51.96 41.48
C ARG A 2 7.94 51.07 40.26
N ARG A 3 7.56 51.64 39.12
CA ARG A 3 7.26 50.84 37.90
C ARG A 3 8.46 50.07 37.34
N ILE A 4 9.68 50.58 37.55
CA ILE A 4 10.91 49.93 37.07
C ILE A 4 11.14 48.61 37.81
N ARG A 5 10.85 48.56 39.13
CA ARG A 5 10.98 47.33 39.93
C ARG A 5 9.94 46.25 39.60
N GLN A 6 8.84 46.61 38.95
CA GLN A 6 7.81 45.65 38.49
C GLN A 6 8.15 45.03 37.13
N LEU A 7 9.01 45.68 36.34
CA LEU A 7 9.53 45.15 35.07
C LEU A 7 10.84 44.37 35.26
N ASP A 8 11.49 44.55 36.41
CA ASP A 8 12.75 43.90 36.80
C ASP A 8 12.51 42.67 37.71
N SER A 9 11.26 42.21 37.82
CA SER A 9 10.98 40.89 38.39
C SER A 9 11.42 39.83 37.39
N GLU A 10 12.27 38.90 37.82
CA GLU A 10 12.72 37.76 37.01
C GLU A 10 11.50 37.15 36.30
N MET A 11 11.48 37.26 34.97
CA MET A 11 10.44 36.64 34.15
C MET A 11 10.53 35.13 34.44
N GLY A 12 9.54 34.60 35.14
CA GLY A 12 9.52 33.20 35.55
C GLY A 12 9.83 32.32 34.34
N ARG A 13 10.62 31.27 34.55
CA ARG A 13 11.18 30.30 33.59
C ARG A 13 10.17 29.66 32.59
N SER A 14 8.93 30.10 32.54
CA SER A 14 7.99 29.87 31.45
C SER A 14 8.18 30.95 30.37
N GLY A 15 9.21 30.80 29.54
CA GLY A 15 9.23 31.52 28.27
C GLY A 15 7.99 31.17 27.44
N ASN A 16 7.67 32.01 26.45
CA ASN A 16 6.62 31.74 25.45
C ASN A 16 6.89 30.46 24.62
N SER A 17 7.98 29.74 24.93
CA SER A 17 8.44 28.51 24.31
C SER A 17 8.46 27.37 25.33
N GLN A 18 7.85 26.24 24.98
CA GLN A 18 7.81 25.02 25.76
C GLN A 18 8.30 23.82 24.93
N VAL A 19 8.87 22.83 25.61
CA VAL A 19 9.37 21.59 25.00
C VAL A 19 8.51 20.42 25.48
N PHE A 20 7.91 19.70 24.53
CA PHE A 20 7.09 18.53 24.78
C PHE A 20 7.82 17.27 24.31
N TYR A 21 8.13 16.36 25.23
CA TYR A 21 8.69 15.05 24.90
C TYR A 21 7.57 14.06 24.59
N LEU A 22 7.61 13.45 23.41
CA LEU A 22 6.57 12.53 22.93
C LEU A 22 6.90 11.08 23.29
N LYS A 23 5.87 10.32 23.66
CA LYS A 23 5.98 8.94 24.15
C LYS A 23 5.68 7.89 23.08
N TYR A 24 4.68 8.14 22.23
CA TYR A 24 4.12 7.14 21.32
C TYR A 24 4.14 7.57 19.85
N ARG A 25 4.12 8.89 19.58
CA ARG A 25 4.20 9.47 18.23
C ARG A 25 5.59 10.01 17.93
N LYS A 26 5.90 10.13 16.63
CA LYS A 26 7.08 10.83 16.13
C LYS A 26 6.84 12.33 16.06
N ALA A 27 7.82 13.13 16.48
CA ALA A 27 7.74 14.58 16.44
C ALA A 27 7.58 15.14 15.01
N GLU A 28 8.24 14.51 14.03
CA GLU A 28 8.16 14.89 12.60
C GLU A 28 6.73 14.77 12.04
N ASP A 29 6.01 13.71 12.42
CA ASP A 29 4.63 13.50 11.96
C ASP A 29 3.66 14.49 12.64
N LEU A 30 3.89 14.83 13.92
CA LEU A 30 3.02 15.76 14.64
C LEU A 30 3.21 17.21 14.21
N VAL A 31 4.42 17.65 13.88
CA VAL A 31 4.65 19.04 13.47
C VAL A 31 3.91 19.38 12.19
N GLU A 32 3.80 18.45 11.25
CA GLU A 32 3.03 18.66 10.01
C GLU A 32 1.53 18.85 10.30
N VAL A 33 0.94 17.95 11.10
CA VAL A 33 -0.47 18.03 11.50
C VAL A 33 -0.76 19.30 12.31
N LEU A 34 0.10 19.64 13.26
CA LEU A 34 -0.09 20.81 14.11
C LEU A 34 0.09 22.12 13.34
N ASN A 35 0.95 22.18 12.31
CA ASN A 35 1.06 23.34 11.44
C ASN A 35 -0.20 23.54 10.57
N GLN A 36 -0.81 22.45 10.09
CA GLN A 36 -2.08 22.52 9.38
C GLN A 36 -3.21 23.02 10.29
N VAL A 37 -3.30 22.50 11.51
CA VAL A 37 -4.29 22.93 12.51
C VAL A 37 -4.05 24.39 12.94
N GLY A 38 -2.81 24.76 13.23
CA GLY A 38 -2.43 26.14 13.59
C GLY A 38 -2.72 27.14 12.46
N GLY A 39 -2.53 26.73 11.21
CA GLY A 39 -2.91 27.53 10.03
C GLY A 39 -4.41 27.79 9.94
N SER A 40 -5.26 26.83 10.36
CA SER A 40 -6.72 27.02 10.37
C SER A 40 -7.20 27.96 11.48
N TRP A 41 -6.54 27.97 12.65
CA TRP A 41 -6.87 28.89 13.74
C TRP A 41 -6.57 30.35 13.39
N LYS A 42 -5.54 30.56 12.57
CA LYS A 42 -5.18 31.86 11.99
C LYS A 42 -6.23 32.38 11.00
N ALA A 43 -6.90 31.49 10.27
CA ALA A 43 -7.95 31.86 9.32
C ALA A 43 -9.27 32.26 10.02
N ALA A 44 -9.62 31.60 11.13
CA ALA A 44 -10.85 31.87 11.88
C ALA A 44 -10.87 33.22 12.63
N GLN A 45 -9.70 33.79 12.96
CA GLN A 45 -9.59 35.11 13.59
C GLN A 45 -9.55 36.29 12.57
N GLY A 46 -9.60 36.01 11.27
CA GLY A 46 -9.25 36.95 10.19
C GLY A 46 -10.40 37.70 9.49
N GLU A 47 -11.63 37.72 10.00
CA GLU A 47 -12.75 38.46 9.37
C GLU A 47 -12.96 39.89 9.91
N GLY A 48 -12.06 40.39 10.77
CA GLY A 48 -12.14 41.74 11.30
C GLY A 48 -10.80 42.47 11.21
N GLN A 49 -10.75 43.48 10.34
CA GLN A 49 -9.81 44.61 10.37
C GLN A 49 -8.50 44.45 9.58
N ALA A 50 -8.48 45.12 8.42
CA ALA A 50 -7.29 45.41 7.65
C ALA A 50 -6.33 46.31 8.45
N GLY A 51 -5.14 45.80 8.77
CA GLY A 51 -4.09 46.58 9.40
C GLY A 51 -2.92 45.77 9.94
N ALA A 52 -1.88 45.62 9.10
CA ALA A 52 -0.47 45.44 9.49
C ALA A 52 -0.03 44.17 10.27
N ARG A 53 0.92 43.46 9.62
CA ARG A 53 2.05 42.68 10.17
C ARG A 53 1.79 41.24 10.65
N SER A 54 2.33 40.32 9.84
CA SER A 54 2.91 39.02 10.18
C SER A 54 2.30 38.22 11.35
N SER A 55 1.09 37.69 11.16
CA SER A 55 0.64 36.53 11.95
C SER A 55 1.41 35.23 11.57
N GLN A 56 2.49 35.33 10.79
CA GLN A 56 3.48 34.24 10.63
C GLN A 56 4.37 34.09 11.88
N ASP A 57 4.43 35.12 12.75
CA ASP A 57 5.38 35.19 13.87
C ASP A 57 4.83 34.74 15.24
N VAL A 58 3.54 34.41 15.33
CA VAL A 58 2.92 34.20 16.66
C VAL A 58 3.05 32.75 17.15
N VAL A 59 3.03 31.77 16.24
CA VAL A 59 3.11 30.34 16.60
C VAL A 59 4.17 29.66 15.74
N ALA A 60 5.26 29.23 16.37
CA ALA A 60 6.32 28.46 15.75
C ALA A 60 6.38 27.06 16.38
N ILE A 61 6.28 26.02 15.56
CA ILE A 61 6.35 24.62 15.99
C ILE A 61 7.50 23.97 15.23
N ALA A 62 8.47 23.44 15.97
CA ALA A 62 9.62 22.73 15.43
C ALA A 62 9.72 21.34 16.05
N ALA A 63 10.17 20.36 15.26
CA ALA A 63 10.42 19.00 15.73
C ALA A 63 11.92 18.74 15.87
N SER A 64 12.32 18.20 17.03
CA SER A 64 13.65 17.63 17.24
C SER A 64 13.59 16.12 17.04
N LYS A 65 14.22 15.64 15.96
CA LYS A 65 14.31 14.21 15.65
C LYS A 65 15.11 13.44 16.70
N THR A 66 16.24 13.99 17.15
CA THR A 66 17.18 13.32 18.06
C THR A 66 16.55 13.02 19.42
N SER A 67 15.73 13.93 19.93
CA SER A 67 15.12 13.81 21.26
C SER A 67 13.63 13.43 21.24
N ASN A 68 13.08 13.13 20.06
CA ASN A 68 11.64 12.95 19.82
C ASN A 68 10.77 13.97 20.58
N ALA A 69 11.07 15.25 20.37
CA ALA A 69 10.43 16.35 21.10
C ALA A 69 9.90 17.43 20.15
N LEU A 70 8.79 18.05 20.55
CA LEU A 70 8.24 19.24 19.92
C LEU A 70 8.67 20.48 20.70
N ILE A 71 9.20 21.46 20.00
CA ILE A 71 9.50 22.79 20.53
C ILE A 71 8.40 23.71 20.01
N VAL A 72 7.55 24.19 20.90
CA VAL A 72 6.41 25.04 20.57
C VAL A 72 6.67 26.41 21.14
N THR A 73 6.59 27.45 20.32
CA THR A 73 6.60 28.85 20.74
C THR A 73 5.26 29.45 20.36
N ALA A 74 4.45 29.80 21.35
CA ALA A 74 3.11 30.33 21.15
C ALA A 74 2.64 31.09 22.39
N PRO A 75 1.79 32.13 22.23
CA PRO A 75 1.05 32.76 23.31
C PRO A 75 0.35 31.75 24.23
N GLN A 76 0.18 32.13 25.50
CA GLN A 76 -0.32 31.22 26.55
C GLN A 76 -1.72 30.64 26.28
N ASP A 77 -2.60 31.39 25.62
CA ASP A 77 -3.94 30.96 25.21
C ASP A 77 -3.89 29.83 24.16
N ILE A 78 -3.04 29.97 23.14
CA ILE A 78 -2.83 28.95 22.10
C ILE A 78 -2.05 27.76 22.67
N MET A 79 -1.07 28.00 23.54
CA MET A 79 -0.24 26.96 24.16
C MET A 79 -1.09 25.93 24.90
N ARG A 80 -2.06 26.36 25.71
CA ARG A 80 -2.97 25.45 26.43
C ARG A 80 -3.82 24.59 25.49
N SER A 81 -4.21 25.16 24.36
CA SER A 81 -4.97 24.45 23.34
C SER A 81 -4.09 23.39 22.66
N LEU A 82 -2.87 23.75 22.27
CA LEU A 82 -1.89 22.81 21.70
C LEU A 82 -1.54 21.68 22.65
N GLU A 83 -1.37 21.94 23.94
CA GLU A 83 -1.10 20.90 24.94
C GLU A 83 -2.21 19.85 24.97
N SER A 84 -3.47 20.27 24.93
CA SER A 84 -4.63 19.36 24.90
C SER A 84 -4.69 18.50 23.62
N VAL A 85 -4.28 19.07 22.48
CA VAL A 85 -4.24 18.35 21.20
C VAL A 85 -3.07 17.36 21.17
N ILE A 86 -1.88 17.79 21.62
CA ILE A 86 -0.68 16.95 21.68
C ILE A 86 -0.94 15.72 22.55
N THR A 87 -1.56 15.89 23.71
CA THR A 87 -1.89 14.77 24.62
C THR A 87 -2.90 13.79 24.03
N GLN A 88 -3.83 14.25 23.20
CA GLN A 88 -4.79 13.37 22.49
C GLN A 88 -4.17 12.65 21.29
N LEU A 89 -3.19 13.27 20.62
CA LEU A 89 -2.50 12.66 19.47
C LEU A 89 -1.42 11.67 19.90
N ASP A 90 -0.71 11.95 21.00
CA ASP A 90 0.32 11.11 21.59
C ASP A 90 -0.28 10.00 22.47
N VAL A 91 -1.02 9.10 21.83
CA VAL A 91 -1.64 7.93 22.46
C VAL A 91 -1.03 6.63 21.95
N ARG A 92 -1.07 5.59 22.79
CA ARG A 92 -0.64 4.25 22.42
C ARG A 92 -1.56 3.67 21.35
N ARG A 93 -0.96 3.17 20.25
CA ARG A 93 -1.70 2.48 19.18
C ARG A 93 -1.92 1.01 19.53
N ALA A 94 -3.09 0.48 19.21
CA ALA A 94 -3.34 -0.95 19.29
C ALA A 94 -2.56 -1.68 18.17
N GLN A 95 -1.96 -2.81 18.51
CA GLN A 95 -1.35 -3.69 17.52
C GLN A 95 -2.42 -4.59 16.89
N VAL A 96 -2.33 -4.82 15.59
CA VAL A 96 -3.25 -5.71 14.86
C VAL A 96 -2.53 -7.03 14.60
N HIS A 97 -3.15 -8.16 14.98
CA HIS A 97 -2.69 -9.50 14.66
C HIS A 97 -3.53 -10.05 13.53
N VAL A 98 -2.90 -10.39 12.40
CA VAL A 98 -3.59 -10.90 11.21
C VAL A 98 -3.17 -12.35 11.02
N GLU A 99 -4.10 -13.26 11.21
CA GLU A 99 -3.92 -14.70 10.95
C GLU A 99 -4.77 -15.09 9.74
N ALA A 100 -4.15 -15.78 8.78
CA ALA A 100 -4.83 -16.37 7.64
C ALA A 100 -4.43 -17.83 7.54
N LEU A 101 -5.42 -18.71 7.49
CA LEU A 101 -5.24 -20.13 7.19
C LEU A 101 -5.79 -20.40 5.80
N ILE A 102 -4.93 -20.83 4.88
CA ILE A 102 -5.33 -21.20 3.52
C ILE A 102 -5.20 -22.72 3.42
N VAL A 103 -6.33 -23.40 3.21
CA VAL A 103 -6.38 -24.85 3.02
C VAL A 103 -7.01 -25.14 1.68
N GLU A 104 -6.29 -25.89 0.85
CA GLU A 104 -6.75 -26.37 -0.45
C GLU A 104 -6.68 -27.91 -0.46
N VAL A 105 -7.78 -28.55 -0.82
CA VAL A 105 -7.85 -29.99 -1.07
C VAL A 105 -8.38 -30.19 -2.48
N ALA A 106 -7.52 -30.69 -3.36
CA ALA A 106 -7.88 -31.07 -4.71
C ALA A 106 -7.66 -32.57 -4.88
N GLU A 107 -8.71 -33.29 -5.25
CA GLU A 107 -8.68 -34.72 -5.54
C GLU A 107 -9.11 -34.94 -7.00
N GLY A 108 -8.31 -35.72 -7.74
CA GLY A 108 -8.60 -36.09 -9.12
C GLY A 108 -8.45 -37.60 -9.29
N ASN A 109 -9.45 -38.26 -9.86
CA ASN A 109 -9.42 -39.67 -10.19
C ASN A 109 -9.75 -39.87 -11.67
N ASN A 110 -8.92 -40.61 -12.41
CA ASN A 110 -9.13 -40.89 -13.83
C ASN A 110 -8.75 -42.33 -14.15
N ILE A 111 -9.68 -43.10 -14.73
CA ILE A 111 -9.47 -44.49 -15.16
C ILE A 111 -9.86 -44.61 -16.64
N ASN A 112 -8.86 -44.88 -17.48
CA ASN A 112 -9.04 -45.09 -18.91
C ASN A 112 -8.85 -46.58 -19.25
N PHE A 113 -9.85 -47.18 -19.89
CA PHE A 113 -9.85 -48.57 -20.34
C PHE A 113 -10.39 -48.66 -21.77
N GLY A 114 -9.77 -49.52 -22.59
CA GLY A 114 -10.26 -49.79 -23.94
C GLY A 114 -9.73 -51.08 -24.53
N VAL A 115 -10.52 -51.67 -25.43
CA VAL A 115 -10.23 -52.90 -26.18
C VAL A 115 -10.40 -52.60 -27.67
N GLN A 116 -9.44 -53.06 -28.48
CA GLN A 116 -9.42 -52.87 -29.92
C GLN A 116 -9.15 -54.20 -30.62
N TRP A 117 -10.02 -54.56 -31.57
CA TRP A 117 -9.93 -55.79 -32.35
C TRP A 117 -9.77 -55.45 -33.84
N ALA A 118 -8.95 -56.24 -34.53
CA ALA A 118 -8.69 -56.08 -35.95
C ALA A 118 -8.79 -57.43 -36.65
N SER A 119 -9.60 -57.49 -37.71
CA SER A 119 -9.72 -58.65 -38.60
C SER A 119 -9.72 -58.19 -40.05
N LYS A 120 -9.13 -59.01 -40.93
CA LYS A 120 -9.11 -58.73 -42.38
C LYS A 120 -10.50 -58.80 -43.01
N ASP A 121 -11.34 -59.72 -42.53
CA ASP A 121 -12.65 -59.99 -43.11
C ASP A 121 -13.78 -59.18 -42.43
N ALA A 122 -13.61 -58.84 -41.15
CA ALA A 122 -14.62 -58.15 -40.34
C ALA A 122 -14.29 -56.68 -40.03
N GLY A 123 -13.14 -56.18 -40.50
CA GLY A 123 -12.71 -54.79 -40.29
C GLY A 123 -12.17 -54.52 -38.87
N LEU A 124 -12.21 -53.25 -38.47
CA LEU A 124 -11.66 -52.76 -37.20
C LEU A 124 -12.79 -52.37 -36.25
N MET A 125 -12.71 -52.84 -34.99
CA MET A 125 -13.71 -52.55 -33.95
C MET A 125 -13.03 -52.06 -32.67
N GLN A 126 -13.58 -51.05 -32.02
CA GLN A 126 -13.02 -50.48 -30.80
C GLN A 126 -14.09 -50.09 -29.79
N PHE A 127 -13.79 -50.37 -28.52
CA PHE A 127 -14.53 -49.91 -27.35
C PHE A 127 -13.54 -49.26 -26.38
N SER A 128 -13.71 -47.98 -26.05
CA SER A 128 -12.82 -47.25 -25.12
C SER A 128 -13.62 -46.18 -24.39
N ASN A 129 -13.34 -45.96 -23.11
CA ASN A 129 -13.92 -44.86 -22.33
C ASN A 129 -12.99 -43.65 -22.17
N GLY A 130 -11.76 -43.76 -22.69
CA GLY A 130 -10.72 -42.75 -22.55
C GLY A 130 -10.27 -42.15 -23.89
N THR A 131 -9.28 -41.28 -23.82
CA THR A 131 -8.71 -40.53 -24.96
C THR A 131 -7.78 -41.37 -25.86
N GLN A 132 -7.84 -42.71 -25.80
CA GLN A 132 -7.02 -43.58 -26.62
C GLN A 132 -7.34 -43.44 -28.12
N ILE A 133 -6.30 -43.19 -28.91
CA ILE A 133 -6.38 -43.05 -30.37
C ILE A 133 -6.76 -44.39 -31.02
N PRO A 134 -7.78 -44.44 -31.89
CA PRO A 134 -8.14 -45.66 -32.59
C PRO A 134 -7.12 -46.18 -33.61
N ILE A 135 -6.87 -47.49 -33.63
CA ILE A 135 -5.96 -48.13 -34.61
C ILE A 135 -6.34 -47.86 -36.08
N GLY A 136 -7.65 -47.77 -36.38
CA GLY A 136 -8.09 -47.46 -37.74
C GLY A 136 -7.76 -46.03 -38.18
N SER A 137 -7.84 -45.08 -37.24
CA SER A 137 -7.48 -43.68 -37.52
C SER A 137 -5.97 -43.53 -37.75
N LEU A 138 -5.15 -44.27 -37.00
CA LEU A 138 -3.70 -44.28 -37.18
C LEU A 138 -3.29 -44.96 -38.49
N GLY A 139 -3.90 -46.10 -38.84
CA GLY A 139 -3.66 -46.78 -40.11
C GLY A 139 -4.03 -45.93 -41.32
N GLY A 140 -5.15 -45.20 -41.25
CA GLY A 140 -5.57 -44.25 -42.28
C GLY A 140 -4.67 -43.01 -42.39
N ALA A 141 -4.05 -42.57 -41.31
CA ALA A 141 -3.08 -41.48 -41.33
C ALA A 141 -1.75 -41.91 -41.97
N LEU A 142 -1.26 -43.10 -41.64
CA LEU A 142 -0.04 -43.66 -42.21
C LEU A 142 -0.15 -43.92 -43.72
N SER A 143 -1.32 -44.36 -44.21
CA SER A 143 -1.53 -44.54 -45.65
C SER A 143 -1.52 -43.21 -46.42
N LYS A 144 -2.03 -42.13 -45.82
CA LYS A 144 -2.01 -40.78 -46.42
C LYS A 144 -0.65 -40.10 -46.34
N ALA A 145 0.20 -40.50 -45.39
CA ALA A 145 1.54 -39.97 -45.22
C ALA A 145 2.58 -40.61 -46.16
N GLN A 146 2.16 -41.51 -47.07
CA GLN A 146 3.08 -42.11 -48.03
C GLN A 146 3.67 -41.04 -48.97
N PRO A 147 4.99 -41.07 -49.22
CA PRO A 147 5.63 -40.07 -50.06
C PRO A 147 5.07 -40.16 -51.48
N GLN A 148 4.42 -39.08 -51.93
CA GLN A 148 4.01 -38.99 -53.32
C GLN A 148 5.24 -38.75 -54.19
N LYS A 149 5.39 -39.53 -55.26
CA LYS A 149 6.49 -39.40 -56.21
C LYS A 149 6.37 -38.03 -56.88
N GLY A 150 7.27 -37.11 -56.53
CA GLY A 150 7.33 -35.80 -57.15
C GLY A 150 7.49 -35.92 -58.66
N SER A 151 6.63 -35.25 -59.43
CA SER A 151 6.83 -35.11 -60.87
C SER A 151 7.92 -34.07 -61.08
N THR A 152 9.12 -34.49 -61.46
CA THR A 152 10.10 -33.57 -62.00
C THR A 152 9.62 -33.14 -63.38
N ILE A 153 8.96 -31.98 -63.46
CA ILE A 153 8.80 -31.30 -64.75
C ILE A 153 10.13 -30.62 -65.01
N ILE A 154 10.93 -31.22 -65.89
CA ILE A 154 12.07 -30.54 -66.48
C ILE A 154 11.47 -29.64 -67.55
N SER A 155 11.26 -28.36 -67.24
CA SER A 155 11.01 -27.38 -68.29
C SER A 155 12.34 -27.18 -69.00
N GLU A 156 12.51 -27.84 -70.13
CA GLU A 156 13.64 -27.64 -71.02
C GLU A 156 13.49 -26.25 -71.64
N ASN A 157 14.00 -25.24 -70.92
CA ASN A 157 14.36 -23.90 -71.39
C ASN A 157 15.12 -23.18 -70.25
N GLY A 158 16.43 -23.43 -70.15
CA GLY A 158 17.40 -22.64 -69.38
C GLY A 158 17.58 -23.05 -67.94
#